data_AF-A0A936SU99-F1
#
_entry.id   AF-A0A936SU99-F1
#
_cell.length_a   1.000
_cell.length_b   1.000
_cell.length_c   1.000
_cell.angle_alpha   90.00
_cell.angle_beta   90.00
_cell.angle_gamma   90.00
#
_symmetry.space_group_name_H-M   'P 1'
#
loop_
_entity.id
_entity.type
_entity.pdbx_description
1 polymer ?
#
loop_
_entity_poly.entity_id
_entity_poly.type
_entity_poly.pdbx_seq_one_letter_code
_entity_poly.pdbx_strand_id
1 'polypeptide(L)' 'MSGKVVAFYRLPIASSAKIGQIRIVKDRNGVCYADGSKVLSANITGAHSVLTLADGRNYYVLTAELQRVPNAKAKR' A
#
# COMPACT_ATOMS: atom_id res chain seq x y z
N MET A 1 15.05 4.55 -3.31
CA MET A 1 13.83 3.72 -3.32
C MET A 1 12.76 4.48 -4.09
N SER A 2 12.17 3.91 -5.14
CA SER A 2 11.07 4.56 -5.84
C SER A 2 9.78 4.25 -5.09
N GLY A 3 9.02 5.28 -4.74
CA GLY A 3 7.75 5.16 -4.02
C GLY A 3 6.64 5.81 -4.83
N LYS A 4 5.41 5.35 -4.63
CA LYS A 4 4.22 5.91 -5.26
C LYS A 4 3.25 6.39 -4.19
N VAL A 5 2.65 7.55 -4.44
CA VAL A 5 1.54 8.05 -3.63
C VAL A 5 0.27 7.34 -4.09
N VAL A 6 -0.43 6.71 -3.14
CA VAL A 6 -1.61 5.87 -3.37
C VAL A 6 -2.75 6.39 -2.49
N ALA A 7 -3.96 6.42 -3.03
CA ALA A 7 -5.12 6.82 -2.24
C ALA A 7 -5.47 5.74 -1.21
N PHE A 8 -5.87 6.15 0.00
CA PHE A 8 -6.44 5.24 0.97
C PHE A 8 -7.88 5.63 1.34
N TYR A 9 -8.63 4.61 1.72
CA TYR A 9 -10.08 4.63 1.86
C TYR A 9 -10.49 4.28 3.28
N ARG A 10 -11.72 4.62 3.66
CA ARG A 10 -12.25 4.33 5.01
C ARG A 10 -12.49 2.85 5.26
N LEU A 11 -12.98 2.14 4.25
CA LEU A 11 -13.37 0.74 4.31
C LEU A 11 -13.06 0.05 2.98
N PRO A 12 -12.87 -1.28 2.96
CA PRO A 12 -12.57 -2.02 1.73
C PRO A 12 -13.85 -2.37 0.95
N ILE A 13 -14.71 -1.38 0.65
CA ILE A 13 -15.99 -1.57 -0.07
C ILE A 13 -16.07 -0.70 -1.32
N ALA A 14 -16.88 -1.10 -2.30
CA ALA A 14 -16.97 -0.41 -3.59
C ALA A 14 -17.38 1.07 -3.48
N SER A 15 -18.24 1.40 -2.53
CA SER A 15 -18.73 2.77 -2.27
C SER A 15 -17.89 3.54 -1.24
N SER A 16 -16.70 3.06 -0.89
CA SER A 16 -15.90 3.70 0.17
C SER A 16 -15.41 5.09 -0.24
N ALA A 17 -15.49 6.02 0.70
CA ALA A 17 -14.89 7.34 0.56
C ALA A 17 -13.36 7.25 0.65
N LYS A 18 -12.68 8.00 -0.23
CA LYS A 18 -11.25 8.30 -0.11
C LYS A 18 -11.06 9.24 1.07
N ILE A 19 -10.18 8.88 2.01
CA ILE A 19 -9.85 9.71 3.17
C ILE A 19 -8.59 10.54 2.91
N GLY A 20 -7.65 9.99 2.15
CA GLY A 20 -6.38 10.68 1.92
C GLY A 20 -5.46 9.90 0.99
N GLN A 21 -4.18 10.17 1.14
CA GLN A 21 -3.13 9.53 0.37
C GLN A 21 -1.97 9.14 1.28
N ILE A 22 -1.32 8.02 0.95
CA ILE A 22 -0.13 7.53 1.64
C ILE A 22 0.96 7.22 0.63
N ARG A 23 2.21 7.34 1.06
CA ARG A 23 3.35 6.92 0.25
C ARG A 23 3.63 5.45 0.48
N ILE A 24 3.59 4.66 -0.59
CA ILE A 24 3.97 3.24 -0.58
C ILE A 24 5.31 3.08 -1.29
N VAL A 25 6.22 2.36 -0.66
CA VAL A 25 7.57 2.11 -1.15
C VAL A 25 7.84 0.61 -1.10
N LYS A 26 8.36 0.04 -2.18
CA LYS A 26 8.90 -1.33 -2.18
C LYS A 26 10.41 -1.26 -2.26
N ASP A 27 11.09 -1.89 -1.32
CA ASP A 27 12.55 -1.95 -1.32
C ASP A 27 13.08 -2.98 -2.35
N ARG A 28 14.40 -3.14 -2.40
CA ARG A 28 15.08 -4.09 -3.29
C ARG A 28 14.85 -5.56 -2.94
N ASN A 29 14.47 -5.83 -1.69
CA ASN A 29 14.22 -7.17 -1.17
C ASN A 29 12.73 -7.54 -1.32
N GLY A 30 11.92 -6.67 -1.93
CA GLY A 30 10.48 -6.85 -2.06
C GLY A 30 9.67 -6.48 -0.81
N VAL A 31 10.31 -5.92 0.22
CA VAL A 31 9.61 -5.48 1.44
C VAL A 31 8.85 -4.20 1.12
N CYS A 32 7.57 -4.20 1.49
CA CYS A 32 6.68 -3.06 1.31
C CYS A 32 6.62 -2.21 2.58
N TYR A 33 6.66 -0.90 2.41
CA TYR A 33 6.49 0.10 3.45
C TYR A 33 5.39 1.06 3.06
N ALA A 34 4.51 1.39 3.98
CA ALA A 34 3.42 2.32 3.82
C ALA A 34 3.55 3.41 4.89
N ASP A 35 3.60 4.67 4.46
CA ASP A 35 3.75 5.83 5.36
C ASP A 35 4.95 5.71 6.34
N GLY A 36 6.05 5.12 5.85
CA GLY A 36 7.27 4.89 6.65
C GLY A 36 7.28 3.61 7.49
N SER A 37 6.13 2.97 7.70
CA SER A 37 6.03 1.73 8.48
C SER A 37 6.02 0.49 7.59
N LYS A 38 6.65 -0.60 8.06
CA LYS A 38 6.71 -1.87 7.33
C LYS A 38 5.31 -2.49 7.23
N VAL A 39 4.92 -2.92 6.03
CA VAL A 39 3.70 -3.71 5.82
C VAL A 39 3.99 -5.16 6.21
N LEU A 40 3.24 -5.67 7.18
CA LEU A 40 3.32 -7.06 7.66
C LEU A 40 2.48 -8.00 6.80
N SER A 41 1.31 -7.54 6.36
CA SER A 41 0.40 -8.32 5.50
C SER A 41 -0.36 -7.41 4.55
N ALA A 42 -0.73 -7.96 3.39
CA ALA A 42 -1.51 -7.30 2.35
C ALA A 42 -2.59 -8.26 1.83
N ASN A 43 -3.79 -8.20 2.40
CA ASN A 43 -4.89 -9.10 2.06
C ASN A 43 -5.85 -8.44 1.07
N ILE A 44 -6.24 -9.15 0.01
CA ILE A 44 -7.18 -8.61 -0.98
C ILE A 44 -8.61 -8.82 -0.50
N THR A 45 -9.44 -7.78 -0.59
CA THR A 45 -10.87 -7.80 -0.27
C THR A 45 -11.63 -6.98 -1.32
N GLY A 46 -12.28 -7.69 -2.25
CA GLY A 46 -12.90 -7.07 -3.42
C GLY A 46 -11.87 -6.31 -4.26
N ALA A 47 -12.14 -5.04 -4.55
CA ALA A 47 -11.22 -4.17 -5.30
C ALA A 47 -10.08 -3.59 -4.45
N HIS A 48 -10.11 -3.79 -3.13
CA HIS A 48 -9.17 -3.19 -2.19
C HIS A 48 -8.14 -4.22 -1.69
N SER A 49 -6.99 -3.71 -1.26
CA SER A 49 -5.99 -4.42 -0.47
C SER A 49 -5.94 -3.80 0.92
N VAL A 50 -6.06 -4.64 1.95
CA VAL A 50 -5.91 -4.30 3.36
C VAL A 50 -4.45 -4.47 3.75
N LEU A 51 -3.76 -3.36 3.98
CA LEU A 51 -2.38 -3.33 4.43
C LEU A 51 -2.35 -3.23 5.95
N THR A 52 -1.78 -4.24 6.62
CA THR A 52 -1.52 -4.20 8.07
C THR A 52 -0.07 -3.79 8.29
N LEU A 53 0.15 -2.70 9.01
CA LEU A 53 1.49 -2.16 9.27
C LEU A 53 2.02 -2.65 10.62
N ALA A 54 3.33 -2.63 10.77
CA ALA A 54 4.03 -3.05 11.99
C ALA A 54 3.76 -2.15 13.21
N ASP A 55 3.28 -0.93 12.99
CA ASP A 55 2.87 0.01 14.04
C ASP A 55 1.40 -0.13 14.45
N GLY A 56 0.70 -1.13 13.92
CA GLY A 56 -0.71 -1.42 14.22
C GLY A 56 -1.71 -0.65 13.37
N ARG A 57 -1.28 0.24 12.46
CA ARG A 57 -2.19 0.92 11.53
C ARG A 57 -2.62 0.00 10.40
N ASN A 58 -3.86 0.20 9.93
CA ASN A 58 -4.39 -0.45 8.75
C ASN A 58 -4.73 0.57 7.67
N TYR A 59 -4.37 0.27 6.42
CA TYR A 59 -4.75 1.06 5.26
C TYR A 59 -5.51 0.23 4.24
N TYR A 60 -6.60 0.79 3.72
CA TYR A 60 -7.37 0.22 2.63
C TYR A 60 -7.01 0.98 1.35
N VAL A 61 -6.36 0.31 0.41
CA VAL A 61 -5.93 0.91 -0.86
C VAL A 61 -6.49 0.13 -2.02
N LEU A 62 -6.64 0.75 -3.20
CA LEU A 62 -7.04 0.00 -4.39
C LEU A 62 -5.94 -0.97 -4.80
N THR A 63 -6.30 -2.23 -5.03
CA THR A 63 -5.35 -3.29 -5.44
C THR A 63 -4.64 -2.91 -6.74
N ALA A 64 -5.37 -2.31 -7.69
CA ALA A 64 -4.79 -1.83 -8.95
C ALA A 64 -3.75 -0.72 -8.76
N GLU A 65 -3.91 0.16 -7.77
CA GLU A 65 -2.92 1.19 -7.46
C GLU A 65 -1.68 0.61 -6.78
N LEU A 66 -1.89 -0.33 -5.85
CA LEU A 66 -0.83 -1.04 -5.14
C LEU A 66 0.07 -1.86 -6.08
N GLN A 67 -0.51 -2.50 -7.11
CA GLN A 67 0.25 -3.25 -8.12
C GLN A 67 1.14 -2.35 -8.98
N ARG A 68 0.74 -1.08 -9.17
CA ARG A 68 1.52 -0.08 -9.92
C ARG A 68 2.65 0.55 -9.09
N VAL A 69 2.82 0.18 -7.82
CA VAL A 69 3.96 0.65 -7.01
C VAL A 69 5.23 -0.03 -7.52
N PRO A 70 6.21 0.72 -8.05
CA PRO A 70 7.42 0.15 -8.60
C PRO A 70 8.29 -0.44 -7.49
N ASN A 71 8.93 -1.58 -7.77
CA ASN A 71 10.03 -2.05 -6.93
C ASN A 71 11.24 -1.13 -7.11
N ALA A 72 12.01 -0.92 -6.04
CA ALA A 72 13.32 -0.32 -6.19
C ALA A 72 14.14 -1.17 -7.17
N LYS A 73 14.52 -0.59 -8.31
CA LYS A 73 15.38 -1.28 -9.27
C LYS A 73 16.66 -1.70 -8.55
N ALA A 74 17.00 -2.99 -8.60
CA ALA A 74 18.37 -3.41 -8.34
C ALA A 74 19.23 -2.70 -9.41
N LYS A 75 20.10 -1.78 -8.98
CA LYS A 75 21.08 -1.18 -9.87
C LYS A 75 22.01 -2.33 -10.28
N ARG A 76 21.86 -2.82 -11.50
CA ARG A 76 22.86 -3.68 -12.14
C ARG A 76 24.12 -2.86 -12.39
#